data_AF-A0A4R5LBU8-F1
#
_entry.id   AF-A0A4R5LBU8-F1
#
_cell.length_a   1.000
_cell.length_b   1.000
_cell.length_c   1.000
_cell.angle_alpha   90.00
_cell.angle_beta   90.00
_cell.angle_gamma   90.00
#
_symmetry.space_group_name_H-M   'P 1'
#
loop_
_entity.id
_entity.type
_entity.pdbx_description
1 polymer ?
#
loop_
_entity_poly.entity_id
_entity_poly.type
_entity_poly.pdbx_seq_one_letter_code
_entity_poly.pdbx_strand_id
1 'polypeptide(L)'
;MAGILIIAHAPLATALRECIAHIYGGCPARIGALDVLPDSDPAEVVAKANSEIERLREDNGALVLTDMFGATPSNIAARLATVPEVRVLAGVNLPMLVRAVCYRATPLDTLVEKALAGASKGVQTIGPTMPPVAPASECGCPPTPCTEAAADTTKQAANPVAGQSASQPATATRGAACTGGVAAGVFRPAGST
;
A
#
# COMPACT_ATOMS: atom_id res chain seq x y z
N MET A 1 -5.52 2.35 5.35
CA MET A 1 -4.48 3.41 5.27
C MET A 1 -3.28 2.86 4.50
N ALA A 2 -2.49 3.70 3.85
CA ALA A 2 -1.35 3.24 3.07
C ALA A 2 -0.26 2.69 4.01
N GLY A 3 0.28 1.51 3.68
CA GLY A 3 1.45 0.95 4.35
C GLY A 3 2.72 1.70 3.95
N ILE A 4 3.71 1.78 4.84
CA ILE A 4 5.02 2.37 4.54
C ILE A 4 6.11 1.32 4.79
N LEU A 5 6.95 1.05 3.78
CA LEU A 5 8.10 0.15 3.90
C LEU A 5 9.39 0.90 3.58
N ILE A 6 10.34 0.93 4.51
CA ILE A 6 11.66 1.51 4.30
C ILE A 6 12.63 0.39 3.90
N ILE A 7 13.34 0.53 2.78
CA ILE A 7 14.35 -0.42 2.29
C ILE A 7 15.67 0.33 2.04
N ALA A 8 16.66 0.13 2.89
CA ALA A 8 17.94 0.84 2.85
C ALA A 8 19.10 -0.08 3.24
N HIS A 9 20.34 0.36 3.09
CA HIS A 9 21.49 -0.38 3.64
C HIS A 9 21.40 -0.47 5.16
N ALA A 10 21.82 -1.59 5.74
CA ALA A 10 21.84 -1.78 7.18
C ALA A 10 22.74 -0.74 7.89
N PRO A 11 22.32 -0.16 9.04
CA PRO A 11 21.04 -0.28 9.76
C PRO A 11 20.08 0.90 9.50
N LEU A 12 20.18 1.58 8.35
CA LEU A 12 19.51 2.85 8.09
C LEU A 12 17.98 2.73 8.03
N ALA A 13 17.43 1.61 7.54
CA ALA A 13 15.98 1.44 7.46
C ALA A 13 15.38 1.34 8.87
N THR A 14 15.99 0.55 9.75
CA THR A 14 15.57 0.44 11.16
C THR A 14 15.75 1.77 11.89
N ALA A 15 16.89 2.44 11.75
CA ALA A 15 17.14 3.73 12.40
C ALA A 15 16.10 4.80 12.00
N LEU A 16 15.73 4.90 10.72
CA LEU A 16 14.70 5.82 10.26
C LEU A 16 13.31 5.49 10.84
N ARG A 17 12.97 4.21 10.99
CA ARG A 17 11.73 3.77 11.64
C ARG A 17 11.72 4.12 13.14
N GLU A 18 12.86 3.98 13.82
CA GLU A 18 13.03 4.34 15.22
C GLU A 18 12.94 5.86 15.44
N CYS A 19 13.51 6.68 14.56
CA CYS A 19 13.31 8.13 14.59
C CYS A 19 11.82 8.51 14.47
N ILE A 20 11.07 7.84 13.60
CA ILE A 20 9.62 8.05 13.49
C ILE A 20 8.90 7.59 14.77
N ALA A 21 9.26 6.44 15.35
CA ALA A 21 8.71 5.99 16.62
C ALA A 21 8.98 7.01 17.75
N HIS A 22 10.17 7.60 17.80
CA HIS A 22 10.51 8.66 18.76
C HIS A 22 9.66 9.91 18.57
N ILE A 23 9.51 10.41 17.33
CA ILE A 23 8.72 11.61 17.00
C ILE A 23 7.25 11.48 17.40
N TYR A 24 6.65 10.29 17.21
CA TYR A 24 5.23 10.04 17.50
C TYR A 24 4.96 9.41 18.88
N GLY A 25 5.97 9.24 19.74
CA GLY A 25 5.82 8.61 21.07
C GLY A 25 5.51 7.10 21.03
N GLY A 26 5.78 6.45 19.91
CA GLY A 26 5.51 5.05 19.61
C GLY A 26 5.53 4.82 18.10
N CYS A 27 5.82 3.59 17.66
CA CYS A 27 5.82 3.27 16.22
C CYS A 27 4.38 3.28 15.68
N PRO A 28 4.04 4.15 14.70
CA PRO A 28 2.74 4.08 14.05
C PRO A 28 2.52 2.71 13.39
N ALA A 29 1.28 2.24 13.39
CA ALA A 29 0.91 0.99 12.72
C ALA A 29 1.21 1.06 11.21
N ARG A 30 1.54 -0.11 10.64
CA ARG A 30 1.83 -0.31 9.20
C ARG A 30 3.06 0.46 8.69
N ILE A 31 4.09 0.60 9.53
CA ILE A 31 5.44 1.01 9.11
C ILE A 31 6.41 -0.14 9.32
N GLY A 32 7.02 -0.61 8.22
CA GLY A 32 8.07 -1.64 8.21
C GLY A 32 9.44 -1.06 7.83
N ALA A 33 10.48 -1.80 8.17
CA ALA A 33 11.86 -1.52 7.80
C ALA A 33 12.55 -2.83 7.36
N LEU A 34 13.34 -2.75 6.30
CA LEU A 34 14.11 -3.84 5.73
C LEU A 34 15.55 -3.35 5.49
N ASP A 35 16.44 -3.74 6.38
CA ASP A 35 17.87 -3.46 6.25
C ASP A 35 18.54 -4.47 5.32
N VAL A 36 19.19 -3.96 4.27
CA VAL A 36 19.94 -4.76 3.29
C VAL A 36 21.39 -4.86 3.76
N LEU A 37 21.83 -6.09 4.08
CA LEU A 37 23.23 -6.38 4.42
C LEU A 37 24.08 -6.51 3.13
N PRO A 38 25.39 -6.22 3.17
CA PRO A 38 26.27 -6.30 1.99
C PRO A 38 26.23 -7.65 1.26
N ASP A 39 26.20 -8.75 2.01
CA ASP A 39 26.25 -10.12 1.49
C ASP A 39 24.86 -10.74 1.25
N SER A 40 23.79 -9.93 1.24
CA SER A 40 22.43 -10.44 1.04
C SER A 40 22.18 -10.87 -0.40
N ASP A 41 21.59 -12.04 -0.63
CA ASP A 41 21.02 -12.37 -1.94
C ASP A 41 19.85 -11.42 -2.28
N PRO A 42 19.93 -10.63 -3.36
CA PRO A 42 18.83 -9.76 -3.77
C PRO A 42 17.51 -10.51 -4.03
N ALA A 43 17.54 -11.78 -4.44
CA ALA A 43 16.32 -12.56 -4.64
C ALA A 43 15.58 -12.84 -3.33
N GLU A 44 16.30 -13.26 -2.28
CA GLU A 44 15.72 -13.40 -0.93
C GLU A 44 15.19 -12.07 -0.38
N VAL A 45 15.92 -10.97 -0.56
CA VAL A 45 15.51 -9.66 -0.03
C VAL A 45 14.27 -9.14 -0.77
N VAL A 46 14.15 -9.39 -2.08
CA VAL A 46 12.92 -9.12 -2.84
C VAL A 46 11.75 -9.97 -2.31
N ALA A 47 11.96 -11.25 -2.02
CA ALA A 47 10.91 -12.09 -1.45
C ALA A 47 10.44 -11.57 -0.08
N LYS A 48 11.39 -11.24 0.82
CA LYS A 48 11.11 -10.62 2.14
C LYS A 48 10.37 -9.29 1.99
N ALA A 49 10.77 -8.45 1.04
CA ALA A 49 10.12 -7.16 0.80
C ALA A 49 8.68 -7.29 0.26
N ASN A 50 8.40 -8.28 -0.60
CA ASN A 50 7.04 -8.57 -1.04
C ASN A 50 6.15 -9.04 0.11
N SER A 51 6.64 -9.95 0.97
CA SER A 51 5.92 -10.40 2.16
C SER A 51 5.62 -9.25 3.13
N GLU A 52 6.57 -8.32 3.30
CA GLU A 52 6.36 -7.12 4.11
C GLU A 52 5.34 -6.16 3.48
N ILE A 53 5.37 -5.93 2.16
CA ILE A 53 4.32 -5.15 1.48
C ILE A 53 2.94 -5.77 1.71
N GLU A 54 2.80 -7.09 1.54
CA GLU A 54 1.53 -7.79 1.74
C GLU A 54 1.02 -7.68 3.19
N ARG A 55 1.93 -7.73 4.17
CA ARG A 55 1.61 -7.54 5.59
C ARG A 55 1.23 -6.08 5.94
N LEU A 56 1.80 -5.10 5.23
CA LEU A 56 1.67 -3.68 5.56
C LEU A 56 0.49 -3.02 4.82
N ARG A 57 0.22 -3.40 3.56
CA ARG A 57 -0.80 -2.79 2.70
C ARG A 57 -2.23 -3.01 3.20
N GLU A 58 -3.11 -2.14 2.73
CA GLU A 58 -4.58 -2.21 2.80
C GLU A 58 -5.11 -1.62 1.48
N ASP A 59 -6.41 -1.35 1.40
CA ASP A 59 -7.12 -0.74 0.26
C ASP A 59 -6.57 0.61 -0.24
N ASN A 60 -5.62 1.23 0.46
CA ASN A 60 -4.96 2.48 0.04
C ASN A 60 -3.50 2.27 -0.41
N GLY A 61 -3.13 1.02 -0.71
CA GLY A 61 -1.83 0.65 -1.26
C GLY A 61 -0.66 0.72 -0.27
N ALA A 62 0.56 0.84 -0.83
CA ALA A 62 1.79 0.98 -0.07
C ALA A 62 2.81 1.95 -0.71
N LEU A 63 3.54 2.66 0.14
CA LEU A 63 4.66 3.51 -0.22
C LEU A 63 5.98 2.86 0.23
N VAL A 64 6.82 2.50 -0.73
CA VAL A 64 8.18 2.02 -0.49
C VAL A 64 9.15 3.20 -0.57
N LEU A 65 10.03 3.32 0.41
CA LEU A 65 11.01 4.38 0.53
C LEU A 65 12.41 3.79 0.60
N THR A 66 13.34 4.30 -0.22
CA THR A 66 14.73 3.82 -0.28
C THR A 66 15.74 4.94 -0.13
N ASP A 67 16.95 4.60 0.32
CA ASP A 67 18.01 5.55 0.69
C ASP A 67 18.63 6.26 -0.52
N MET A 68 19.13 5.52 -1.50
CA MET A 68 19.88 6.07 -2.63
C MET A 68 19.53 5.38 -3.95
N PHE A 69 19.17 6.17 -4.96
CA PHE A 69 18.93 5.68 -6.31
C PHE A 69 20.21 5.08 -6.92
N GLY A 70 20.09 3.93 -7.59
CA GLY A 70 21.19 3.21 -8.22
C GLY A 70 21.89 2.18 -7.32
N ALA A 71 21.61 2.18 -6.01
CA ALA A 71 22.15 1.19 -5.07
C ALA A 71 21.27 -0.08 -4.96
N THR A 72 21.82 -1.16 -4.38
CA THR A 72 21.14 -2.45 -4.19
C THR A 72 19.75 -2.34 -3.54
N PRO A 73 19.54 -1.55 -2.45
CA PRO A 73 18.21 -1.34 -1.89
C PRO A 73 17.21 -0.76 -2.90
N SER A 74 17.64 0.21 -3.71
CA SER A 74 16.77 0.83 -4.73
C SER A 74 16.46 -0.11 -5.90
N ASN A 75 17.40 -0.97 -6.29
CA ASN A 75 17.17 -1.98 -7.33
C ASN A 75 16.20 -3.08 -6.86
N ILE A 76 16.22 -3.41 -5.56
CA ILE A 76 15.24 -4.29 -4.91
C ILE A 76 13.87 -3.59 -4.88
N ALA A 77 13.82 -2.35 -4.37
CA ALA A 77 12.58 -1.57 -4.27
C ALA A 77 11.93 -1.33 -5.65
N ALA A 78 12.72 -1.08 -6.71
CA ALA A 78 12.21 -0.89 -8.06
C ALA A 78 11.44 -2.11 -8.61
N ARG A 79 11.78 -3.34 -8.20
CA ARG A 79 11.00 -4.55 -8.58
C ARG A 79 9.59 -4.52 -7.98
N LEU A 80 9.44 -3.92 -6.80
CA LEU A 80 8.16 -3.78 -6.09
C LEU A 80 7.25 -2.72 -6.74
N ALA A 81 7.80 -1.82 -7.57
CA ALA A 81 7.01 -0.86 -8.35
C ALA A 81 6.09 -1.53 -9.40
N THR A 82 6.30 -2.82 -9.69
CA THR A 82 5.43 -3.61 -10.59
C THR A 82 4.17 -4.11 -9.88
N VAL A 83 4.13 -4.08 -8.55
CA VAL A 83 2.96 -4.50 -7.76
C VAL A 83 1.88 -3.42 -7.84
N PRO A 84 0.61 -3.78 -8.13
CA PRO A 84 -0.50 -2.84 -8.12
C PRO A 84 -0.58 -2.06 -6.80
N GLU A 85 -0.93 -0.78 -6.88
CA GLU A 85 -1.09 0.10 -5.71
C GLU A 85 0.18 0.26 -4.85
N VAL A 86 1.36 0.00 -5.44
CA VAL A 86 2.64 0.37 -4.85
C VAL A 86 3.22 1.60 -5.54
N ARG A 87 3.89 2.46 -4.76
CA ARG A 87 4.76 3.54 -5.25
C ARG A 87 6.11 3.43 -4.58
N VAL A 88 7.17 3.80 -5.29
CA VAL A 88 8.56 3.69 -4.81
C VAL A 88 9.24 5.05 -4.95
N LEU A 89 9.84 5.56 -3.87
CA LEU A 89 10.63 6.80 -3.86
C LEU A 89 12.02 6.55 -3.29
N ALA A 90 13.03 7.21 -3.87
CA ALA A 90 14.42 7.18 -3.39
C ALA A 90 14.82 8.52 -2.75
N GLY A 91 15.92 8.53 -1.99
CA GLY A 91 16.37 9.72 -1.26
C GLY A 91 15.62 9.96 0.04
N VAL A 92 15.22 8.89 0.76
CA VAL A 92 14.44 9.02 1.99
C VAL A 92 15.17 9.82 3.07
N ASN A 93 14.45 10.77 3.67
CA ASN A 93 14.90 11.56 4.81
C ASN A 93 13.77 11.73 5.83
N LEU A 94 14.07 12.23 7.04
CA LEU A 94 13.05 12.38 8.09
C LEU A 94 11.88 13.31 7.69
N PRO A 95 12.10 14.48 7.03
CA PRO A 95 11.01 15.30 6.51
C PRO A 95 10.07 14.58 5.52
N MET A 96 10.61 13.72 4.64
CA MET A 96 9.83 12.86 3.74
C MET A 96 8.98 11.87 4.54
N LEU A 97 9.58 11.18 5.52
CA LEU A 97 8.91 10.18 6.34
C LEU A 97 7.80 10.79 7.20
N VAL A 98 8.05 11.92 7.87
CA VAL A 98 7.02 12.62 8.68
C VAL A 98 5.84 13.01 7.79
N ARG A 99 6.09 13.55 6.58
CA ARG A 99 5.01 13.83 5.61
C ARG A 99 4.28 12.56 5.18
N ALA A 100 5.00 11.49 4.86
CA ALA A 100 4.38 10.22 4.49
C ALA A 100 3.46 9.69 5.60
N VAL A 101 3.91 9.70 6.85
CA VAL A 101 3.12 9.26 8.01
C VAL A 101 1.89 10.14 8.25
N CYS A 102 2.00 11.46 8.10
CA CYS A 102 0.87 12.39 8.22
C CYS A 102 -0.19 12.20 7.13
N TYR A 103 0.22 11.96 5.88
CA TYR A 103 -0.70 11.93 4.73
C TYR A 103 -1.11 10.50 4.30
N ARG A 104 -0.75 9.44 5.04
CA ARG A 104 -1.03 8.03 4.68
C ARG A 104 -2.50 7.61 4.60
N ALA A 105 -3.44 8.50 4.92
CA ALA A 105 -4.88 8.31 4.70
C ALA A 105 -5.41 8.96 3.41
N THR A 106 -4.58 9.76 2.70
CA THR A 106 -4.91 10.35 1.40
C THR A 106 -4.61 9.38 0.24
N PRO A 107 -5.19 9.59 -0.97
CA PRO A 107 -4.88 8.77 -2.13
C PRO A 107 -3.39 8.67 -2.42
N LEU A 108 -2.96 7.51 -2.91
CA LEU A 108 -1.55 7.13 -3.00
C LEU A 108 -0.68 8.10 -3.82
N ASP A 109 -1.21 8.69 -4.89
CA ASP A 109 -0.48 9.68 -5.70
C ASP A 109 -0.34 11.03 -4.96
N THR A 110 -1.38 11.46 -4.24
CA THR A 110 -1.30 12.63 -3.33
C THR A 110 -0.29 12.40 -2.22
N LEU A 111 -0.24 11.19 -1.65
CA LEU A 111 0.75 10.81 -0.65
C LEU A 111 2.18 10.93 -1.20
N VAL A 112 2.44 10.48 -2.43
CA VAL A 112 3.72 10.65 -3.13
C VAL A 112 4.09 12.13 -3.27
N GLU A 113 3.18 12.98 -3.72
CA GLU A 113 3.43 14.43 -3.83
C GLU A 113 3.80 15.06 -2.49
N LYS A 114 3.08 14.73 -1.40
CA LYS A 114 3.35 15.28 -0.08
C LYS A 114 4.68 14.77 0.49
N ALA A 115 5.04 13.50 0.22
CA ALA A 115 6.33 12.93 0.60
C ALA A 115 7.49 13.63 -0.13
N LEU A 116 7.42 13.75 -1.46
CA LEU A 116 8.43 14.45 -2.28
C LEU A 116 8.56 15.93 -1.88
N ALA A 117 7.45 16.63 -1.67
CA ALA A 117 7.48 18.01 -1.18
C ALA A 117 8.11 18.13 0.21
N GLY A 118 7.91 17.14 1.09
CA GLY A 118 8.58 17.02 2.37
C GLY A 118 10.09 16.84 2.22
N ALA A 119 10.49 15.88 1.38
CA ALA A 119 11.89 15.55 1.11
C ALA A 119 12.69 16.78 0.67
N SER A 120 12.19 17.50 -0.35
CA SER A 120 12.88 18.63 -0.96
C SER A 120 12.87 19.87 -0.07
N LYS A 121 11.72 20.22 0.55
CA LYS A 121 11.60 21.43 1.40
C LYS A 121 12.22 21.25 2.79
N GLY A 122 12.50 20.01 3.19
CA GLY A 122 13.18 19.68 4.43
C GLY A 122 14.70 19.89 4.41
N VAL A 123 15.31 20.02 3.22
CA VAL A 123 16.74 20.33 3.08
C VAL A 123 16.93 21.84 3.13
N GLN A 124 17.45 22.34 4.25
CA GLN A 124 17.67 23.76 4.49
C GLN A 124 19.01 24.00 5.20
N THR A 125 19.66 25.11 4.89
CA THR A 125 20.83 25.59 5.63
C THR A 125 20.40 26.25 6.94
N ILE A 126 20.89 25.74 8.08
CA ILE A 126 20.65 26.37 9.39
C ILE A 126 21.76 27.41 9.64
N GLY A 127 21.39 28.69 9.62
CA GLY A 127 22.27 29.82 9.94
C GLY A 127 21.95 30.45 11.31
N PRO A 128 22.87 31.26 11.88
CA PRO A 128 22.70 31.86 13.21
C PRO A 128 21.55 32.87 13.31
N THR A 129 21.06 33.37 12.16
CA THR A 129 19.92 34.29 12.06
C THR A 129 18.86 33.72 11.13
N MET A 130 18.31 32.55 11.48
CA MET A 130 17.17 31.99 10.76
C MET A 130 15.91 32.81 11.12
N PRO A 131 15.22 33.47 10.17
CA PRO A 131 13.95 34.11 10.46
C PRO A 131 12.94 33.04 10.90
N PRO A 132 11.96 33.38 11.77
CA PRO A 132 10.98 32.41 12.24
C PRO A 132 10.27 31.77 11.05
N VAL A 133 10.10 30.44 11.12
CA VAL A 133 9.37 29.67 10.10
C VAL A 133 8.01 30.34 9.90
N ALA A 134 7.79 30.91 8.72
CA ALA A 134 6.52 31.53 8.39
C ALA A 134 5.40 30.49 8.62
N PRO A 135 4.30 30.85 9.29
CA PRO A 135 3.22 29.92 9.55
C PRO A 135 2.76 29.32 8.22
N ALA A 136 2.49 28.01 8.22
CA ALA A 136 2.08 27.30 7.02
C ALA A 136 0.84 27.99 6.45
N SER A 137 1.00 28.63 5.29
CA SER A 137 -0.08 29.32 4.58
C SER A 137 -1.31 28.42 4.53
N GLU A 138 -2.42 28.95 5.04
CA GLU A 138 -3.67 28.24 5.24
C GLU A 138 -4.10 27.61 3.91
N CYS A 139 -3.99 26.28 3.82
CA CYS A 139 -4.63 25.56 2.74
C CYS A 139 -6.13 25.64 3.01
N GLY A 140 -6.82 26.51 2.29
CA GLY A 140 -8.22 26.90 2.50
C GLY A 140 -9.24 25.79 2.26
N CYS A 141 -9.14 24.69 3.00
CA CYS A 141 -10.25 23.78 3.26
C CYS A 141 -10.94 24.22 4.55
N PRO A 142 -12.29 24.30 4.58
CA PRO A 142 -13.00 24.59 5.82
C PRO A 142 -12.74 23.47 6.85
N PRO A 143 -12.59 23.80 8.14
CA PRO A 143 -12.39 22.81 9.19
C PRO A 143 -13.73 22.15 9.55
N THR A 144 -14.12 21.11 8.83
CA THR A 144 -15.18 20.21 9.29
C THR A 144 -14.56 19.16 10.21
N PRO A 145 -14.85 19.14 11.52
CA PRO A 145 -14.33 18.11 12.41
C PRO A 145 -14.93 16.75 12.07
N CYS A 146 -14.14 15.69 12.18
CA CYS A 146 -14.64 14.32 12.10
C CYS A 146 -15.41 13.97 13.39
N THR A 147 -16.70 14.25 13.41
CA THR A 147 -17.62 13.80 14.47
C THR A 147 -18.78 13.01 13.87
N GLU A 148 -19.00 11.84 14.48
CA GLU A 148 -20.24 11.04 14.45
C GLU A 148 -20.62 10.32 13.15
N ALA A 149 -20.29 9.02 13.15
CA ALA A 149 -21.14 7.99 12.54
C ALA A 149 -21.68 7.08 13.65
N ALA A 150 -22.62 7.61 14.44
CA ALA A 150 -23.46 6.80 15.33
C ALA A 150 -24.68 6.31 14.54
N ALA A 151 -25.10 5.08 14.78
CA ALA A 151 -26.28 4.49 14.14
C ALA A 151 -27.57 5.07 14.72
N ASP A 152 -28.64 5.16 13.91
CA ASP A 152 -29.93 4.55 14.28
C ASP A 152 -30.81 4.28 13.04
N THR A 153 -32.03 3.79 13.28
CA THR A 153 -32.64 2.72 12.51
C THR A 153 -34.10 3.05 12.16
N THR A 154 -34.61 2.53 11.03
CA THR A 154 -36.06 2.27 10.75
C THR A 154 -37.10 3.39 10.88
N LYS A 155 -37.88 3.64 9.80
CA LYS A 155 -39.26 3.10 9.58
C LYS A 155 -40.08 3.97 8.60
N GLN A 156 -40.63 3.33 7.57
CA GLN A 156 -42.01 3.47 7.03
C GLN A 156 -42.08 2.76 5.67
N ALA A 157 -43.19 2.18 5.19
CA ALA A 157 -44.31 1.49 5.84
C ALA A 157 -45.00 0.61 4.76
N ALA A 158 -45.88 -0.31 5.15
CA ALA A 158 -46.43 -1.32 4.23
C ALA A 158 -47.55 -0.82 3.27
N ASN A 159 -47.69 -1.59 2.18
CA ASN A 159 -48.69 -1.54 1.09
C ASN A 159 -50.16 -1.73 1.57
N PRO A 160 -51.22 -1.43 0.78
CA PRO A 160 -51.76 -2.33 -0.27
C PRO A 160 -52.21 -1.55 -1.55
N VAL A 161 -52.76 -2.09 -2.66
CA VAL A 161 -53.62 -3.28 -2.96
C VAL A 161 -53.20 -3.95 -4.30
N ALA A 162 -53.96 -4.96 -4.75
CA ALA A 162 -53.77 -5.88 -5.88
C ALA A 162 -54.29 -5.46 -7.28
N GLY A 163 -53.95 -6.26 -8.31
CA GLY A 163 -54.70 -6.32 -9.59
C GLY A 163 -54.05 -7.07 -10.77
N GLN A 164 -54.07 -8.42 -10.75
CA GLN A 164 -54.22 -9.42 -11.87
C GLN A 164 -53.76 -9.06 -13.32
N SER A 165 -53.21 -9.94 -14.18
CA SER A 165 -53.50 -11.38 -14.42
C SER A 165 -52.41 -12.06 -15.30
N ALA A 166 -52.57 -13.38 -15.51
CA ALA A 166 -51.83 -14.37 -16.31
C ALA A 166 -51.32 -13.91 -17.72
N SER A 167 -50.38 -14.60 -18.42
CA SER A 167 -50.24 -16.07 -18.58
C SER A 167 -48.90 -16.55 -19.21
N GLN A 168 -48.56 -17.82 -18.95
CA GLN A 168 -47.70 -18.72 -19.75
C GLN A 168 -48.63 -19.73 -20.51
N PRO A 169 -48.20 -20.66 -21.42
CA PRO A 169 -46.86 -21.28 -21.58
C PRO A 169 -46.40 -21.60 -23.04
N ALA A 170 -45.27 -22.31 -23.22
CA ALA A 170 -45.17 -23.63 -23.91
C ALA A 170 -43.79 -24.00 -24.55
N THR A 171 -43.15 -25.03 -23.98
CA THR A 171 -42.47 -26.20 -24.62
C THR A 171 -41.45 -26.12 -25.79
N ALA A 172 -40.24 -26.64 -25.52
CA ALA A 172 -39.46 -27.68 -26.27
C ALA A 172 -39.03 -27.45 -27.75
N THR A 173 -37.99 -28.06 -28.35
CA THR A 173 -37.31 -29.36 -28.11
C THR A 173 -35.96 -29.48 -28.87
N ARG A 174 -35.02 -30.33 -28.41
CA ARG A 174 -33.92 -31.04 -29.18
C ARG A 174 -32.85 -30.21 -29.95
N GLY A 175 -31.59 -30.67 -30.09
CA GLY A 175 -30.89 -31.84 -29.53
C GLY A 175 -29.56 -32.19 -30.25
N ALA A 176 -28.77 -33.12 -29.67
CA ALA A 176 -27.55 -33.80 -30.21
C ALA A 176 -26.32 -32.91 -30.59
N ALA A 177 -25.08 -33.11 -30.13
CA ALA A 177 -24.21 -34.28 -29.83
C ALA A 177 -23.34 -34.76 -31.00
N CYS A 178 -22.00 -34.81 -30.80
CA CYS A 178 -21.00 -35.71 -31.41
C CYS A 178 -19.60 -35.46 -30.76
N THR A 179 -19.07 -36.39 -29.94
CA THR A 179 -17.91 -37.30 -30.19
C THR A 179 -16.51 -36.64 -30.26
N GLY A 180 -15.43 -37.17 -29.66
CA GLY A 180 -15.20 -38.36 -28.82
C GLY A 180 -13.70 -38.79 -28.77
N GLY A 181 -13.29 -39.61 -27.79
CA GLY A 181 -11.91 -40.19 -27.64
C GLY A 181 -11.04 -39.47 -26.59
N VAL A 182 -10.53 -40.01 -25.47
CA VAL A 182 -10.30 -41.38 -24.91
C VAL A 182 -8.97 -42.09 -25.30
N ALA A 183 -7.97 -41.99 -24.41
CA ALA A 183 -7.02 -43.03 -23.93
C ALA A 183 -6.16 -42.37 -22.81
N ALA A 184 -5.89 -42.87 -21.60
CA ALA A 184 -5.75 -44.21 -20.99
C ALA A 184 -4.35 -44.87 -21.19
N GLY A 185 -3.61 -45.06 -20.08
CA GLY A 185 -2.28 -45.73 -20.01
C GLY A 185 -1.25 -44.95 -19.16
N VAL A 186 -1.10 -45.14 -17.84
CA VAL A 186 -0.44 -46.26 -17.10
C VAL A 186 1.10 -46.30 -17.25
N PHE A 187 1.86 -46.00 -16.18
CA PHE A 187 2.70 -46.95 -15.40
C PHE A 187 3.49 -46.25 -14.25
N ARG A 188 4.19 -47.04 -13.39
CA ARG A 188 4.77 -46.67 -12.07
C ARG A 188 6.33 -46.70 -12.05
N PRO A 189 7.03 -46.41 -10.92
CA PRO A 189 8.41 -45.88 -10.92
C PRO A 189 9.53 -46.89 -10.57
N ALA A 190 10.78 -46.47 -10.83
CA ALA A 190 12.05 -46.88 -10.19
C ALA A 190 13.11 -45.79 -10.51
N GLY A 191 14.23 -45.60 -9.80
CA GLY A 191 14.81 -46.30 -8.66
C GLY A 191 16.06 -45.56 -8.16
N SER A 192 16.74 -46.11 -7.15
CA SER A 192 17.90 -45.52 -6.46
C SER A 192 19.23 -45.61 -7.21
N THR A 193 20.11 -44.64 -6.94
CA THR A 193 21.55 -44.83 -6.70
C THR A 193 21.97 -43.92 -5.56
#